data_AF-A0A962EK82-F1
#
_entry.id   AF-A0A962EK82-F1
#
_cell.length_a   1.000
_cell.length_b   1.000
_cell.length_c   1.000
_cell.angle_alpha   90.00
_cell.angle_beta   90.00
_cell.angle_gamma   90.00
#
_symmetry.space_group_name_H-M   'P 1'
#
loop_
_entity.id
_entity.type
_entity.pdbx_description
1 polymer ?
#
loop_
_entity_poly.entity_id
_entity_poly.type
_entity_poly.pdbx_seq_one_letter_code
_entity_poly.pdbx_strand_id
1 'polypeptide(L)'
;MKQQILTMLEMQEKMNQRVHPDWRNQGFEWYRAIWVECAELMDHYGWKWWKKQTPDMDQVHLELIDIWHFGLSYLLSSGRVSLDELAAQVENELSEPADADDFRAALECFTEWTLTHRAFKPAWFGHLLQASGLSFDDLFTGYIGKNVLNFFRQDHG
;
A
#
# COMPACT_ATOMS: atom_id res chain seq x y z
N MET A 1 16.62 3.07 -0.96
CA MET A 1 15.31 2.62 -0.45
C MET A 1 14.89 3.39 0.80
N LYS A 2 15.61 3.32 1.95
CA LYS A 2 15.24 4.03 3.21
C LYS A 2 14.83 5.49 3.02
N GLN A 3 15.65 6.28 2.33
CA GLN A 3 15.37 7.71 2.16
C GLN A 3 14.06 7.97 1.38
N GLN A 4 13.75 7.14 0.38
CA GLN A 4 12.48 7.21 -0.35
C GLN A 4 11.30 6.84 0.56
N ILE A 5 11.45 5.80 1.39
CA ILE A 5 10.43 5.42 2.40
C ILE A 5 10.18 6.57 3.37
N LEU A 6 11.25 7.18 3.90
CA LEU A 6 11.14 8.33 4.79
C LEU A 6 10.38 9.49 4.12
N THR A 7 10.70 9.82 2.88
CA THR A 7 9.97 10.83 2.10
C THR A 7 8.48 10.47 1.96
N MET A 8 8.15 9.21 1.65
CA MET A 8 6.76 8.78 1.54
C MET A 8 6.02 8.86 2.89
N LEU A 9 6.66 8.50 4.00
CA LEU A 9 6.10 8.63 5.34
C LEU A 9 5.80 10.09 5.70
N GLU A 10 6.72 11.02 5.39
CA GLU A 10 6.51 12.46 5.62
C GLU A 10 5.37 13.02 4.76
N MET A 11 5.24 12.55 3.52
CA MET A 11 4.15 12.94 2.63
C MET A 11 2.81 12.36 3.08
N GLN A 12 2.79 11.11 3.52
CA GLN A 12 1.59 10.47 4.06
C GLN A 12 1.12 11.15 5.34
N GLU A 13 2.05 11.54 6.22
CA GLU A 13 1.73 12.32 7.42
C GLU A 13 0.96 13.60 7.07
N LYS A 14 1.49 14.38 6.13
CA LYS A 14 0.87 15.63 5.68
C LYS A 14 -0.48 15.37 5.01
N MET A 15 -0.57 14.32 4.19
CA MET A 15 -1.82 13.94 3.52
C MET A 15 -2.89 13.58 4.55
N ASN A 16 -2.57 12.76 5.55
CA ASN A 16 -3.51 12.36 6.59
C ASN A 16 -3.96 13.57 7.44
N GLN A 17 -3.03 14.47 7.79
CA GLN A 17 -3.36 15.74 8.47
C GLN A 17 -4.26 16.64 7.61
N ARG A 18 -4.08 16.63 6.29
CA ARG A 18 -4.91 17.40 5.36
C ARG A 18 -6.34 16.87 5.32
N VAL A 19 -6.52 15.54 5.29
CA VAL A 19 -7.84 14.89 5.35
C VAL A 19 -8.51 15.16 6.69
N HIS A 20 -7.78 14.99 7.80
CA HIS A 20 -8.30 15.28 9.13
C HIS A 20 -7.18 15.71 10.10
N PRO A 21 -7.26 16.90 10.75
CA PRO A 21 -6.20 17.39 11.63
C PRO A 21 -5.89 16.45 12.80
N ASP A 22 -6.90 15.75 13.30
CA ASP A 22 -6.80 14.80 14.42
C ASP A 22 -6.91 13.34 13.97
N TRP A 23 -6.42 13.02 12.76
CA TRP A 23 -6.63 11.72 12.10
C TRP A 23 -6.21 10.50 12.95
N ARG A 24 -5.21 10.64 13.83
CA ARG A 24 -4.73 9.55 14.70
C ARG A 24 -5.75 9.10 15.73
N ASN A 25 -6.62 10.01 16.18
CA ASN A 25 -7.63 9.72 17.19
C ASN A 25 -8.99 9.36 16.58
N GLN A 26 -9.13 9.38 15.26
CA GLN A 26 -10.39 9.06 14.59
C GLN A 26 -10.72 7.56 14.58
N GLY A 27 -9.76 6.69 14.90
CA GLY A 27 -9.96 5.24 14.83
C GLY A 27 -10.26 4.75 13.42
N PHE A 28 -9.62 5.37 12.41
CA PHE A 28 -9.77 4.94 11.02
C PHE A 28 -9.32 3.48 10.85
N GLU A 29 -10.20 2.70 10.24
CA GLU A 29 -10.00 1.27 10.02
C GLU A 29 -9.20 1.07 8.73
N TRP A 30 -7.90 1.39 8.76
CA TRP A 30 -7.02 1.33 7.59
C TRP A 30 -7.02 -0.04 6.90
N TYR A 31 -7.12 -1.11 7.68
CA TYR A 31 -7.23 -2.47 7.15
C TYR A 31 -8.43 -2.62 6.20
N ARG A 32 -9.51 -1.87 6.42
CA ARG A 32 -10.70 -1.86 5.56
C ARG A 32 -10.42 -1.27 4.19
N ALA A 33 -9.70 -0.14 4.16
CA ALA A 33 -9.28 0.45 2.90
C ALA A 33 -8.34 -0.51 2.16
N ILE A 34 -7.33 -1.05 2.86
CA ILE A 34 -6.37 -2.00 2.28
C ILE A 34 -7.05 -3.20 1.61
N TRP A 35 -7.97 -3.90 2.29
CA TRP A 35 -8.58 -5.10 1.67
C TRP A 35 -9.56 -4.75 0.56
N VAL A 36 -10.20 -3.57 0.59
CA VAL A 36 -11.04 -3.10 -0.52
C VAL A 36 -10.18 -2.88 -1.76
N GLU A 37 -9.03 -2.21 -1.62
CA GLU A 37 -8.09 -2.07 -2.74
C GLU A 37 -7.53 -3.42 -3.21
N CYS A 38 -7.34 -4.40 -2.32
CA CYS A 38 -6.99 -5.76 -2.73
C CYS A 38 -8.08 -6.40 -3.60
N ALA A 39 -9.35 -6.14 -3.32
CA ALA A 39 -10.46 -6.65 -4.13
C ALA A 39 -10.55 -5.95 -5.49
N GLU A 40 -10.32 -4.63 -5.55
CA GLU A 40 -10.24 -3.87 -6.81
C GLU A 40 -9.07 -4.37 -7.67
N LEU A 41 -7.90 -4.53 -7.05
CA LEU A 41 -6.70 -5.08 -7.67
C LEU A 41 -6.96 -6.47 -8.28
N MET A 42 -7.63 -7.36 -7.55
CA MET A 42 -7.96 -8.72 -8.03
C MET A 42 -8.86 -8.68 -9.27
N ASP A 43 -9.80 -7.73 -9.36
CA ASP A 43 -10.67 -7.59 -10.53
C ASP A 43 -9.89 -7.15 -11.78
N HIS A 44 -8.92 -6.24 -11.61
CA HIS A 44 -8.03 -5.78 -12.67
C HIS A 44 -7.03 -6.84 -13.13
N TYR A 45 -6.51 -7.65 -12.21
CA TYR A 45 -5.61 -8.76 -12.55
C TYR A 45 -6.35 -9.89 -13.28
N GLY A 46 -7.57 -10.21 -12.83
CA GLY A 46 -8.47 -11.14 -13.50
C GLY A 46 -8.60 -12.49 -12.80
N TRP A 47 -9.83 -12.81 -12.43
CA TRP A 47 -10.20 -14.04 -11.70
C TRP A 47 -11.39 -14.78 -12.34
N LYS A 48 -12.11 -14.16 -13.29
CA LYS A 48 -13.37 -14.66 -13.85
C LYS A 48 -13.07 -15.80 -14.84
N TRP A 49 -13.09 -17.04 -14.36
CA TRP A 49 -12.78 -18.22 -15.17
C TRP A 49 -13.78 -18.48 -16.32
N TRP A 50 -14.95 -17.85 -16.31
CA TRP A 50 -15.98 -17.99 -17.35
C TRP A 50 -15.90 -16.92 -18.46
N LYS A 51 -14.95 -15.99 -18.40
CA LYS A 51 -14.77 -14.92 -19.39
C LYS A 51 -13.29 -14.71 -19.69
N LYS A 52 -12.92 -14.55 -20.97
CA LYS A 52 -11.55 -14.16 -21.32
C LYS A 52 -11.23 -12.78 -20.70
N GLN A 53 -10.16 -12.72 -19.93
CA GLN A 53 -9.62 -11.50 -19.35
C GLN A 53 -8.13 -11.41 -19.66
N THR A 54 -7.65 -10.18 -19.82
CA THR A 54 -6.23 -9.85 -19.87
C THR A 54 -5.98 -8.93 -18.70
N PRO A 55 -4.99 -9.21 -17.83
CA PRO A 55 -4.65 -8.33 -16.71
C PRO A 55 -4.40 -6.90 -17.20
N ASP A 56 -5.05 -5.92 -16.57
CA ASP A 56 -4.74 -4.51 -16.75
C ASP A 56 -3.66 -4.13 -15.73
N MET A 57 -2.39 -4.30 -16.12
CA MET A 57 -1.26 -4.14 -15.21
C MET A 57 -1.09 -2.70 -14.72
N ASP A 58 -1.48 -1.71 -15.53
CA ASP A 58 -1.42 -0.30 -15.12
C ASP A 58 -2.39 -0.05 -13.96
N GLN A 59 -3.61 -0.60 -14.04
CA GLN A 59 -4.57 -0.53 -12.92
C GLN A 59 -4.10 -1.34 -11.71
N VAL A 60 -3.54 -2.54 -11.91
CA VAL A 60 -2.98 -3.34 -10.81
C VAL A 60 -1.89 -2.56 -10.06
N HIS A 61 -1.00 -1.86 -10.78
CA HIS A 61 0.04 -1.04 -10.17
C HIS A 61 -0.54 0.18 -9.44
N LEU A 62 -1.59 0.81 -9.97
CA LEU A 62 -2.31 1.88 -9.28
C LEU A 62 -2.92 1.41 -7.97
N GLU A 63 -3.55 0.24 -7.93
CA GLU A 63 -4.14 -0.29 -6.70
C GLU A 63 -3.07 -0.72 -5.68
N LEU A 64 -1.91 -1.21 -6.13
CA LEU A 64 -0.77 -1.44 -5.22
C LEU A 64 -0.28 -0.14 -4.57
N ILE A 65 -0.26 0.96 -5.32
CA ILE A 65 0.10 2.29 -4.79
C ILE A 65 -0.94 2.76 -3.77
N ASP A 66 -2.23 2.50 -3.99
CA ASP A 66 -3.29 2.87 -3.04
C ASP A 66 -3.23 2.03 -1.76
N ILE A 67 -3.01 0.72 -1.88
CA ILE A 67 -2.70 -0.17 -0.75
C ILE A 67 -1.51 0.39 0.05
N TRP A 68 -0.46 0.85 -0.62
CA TRP A 68 0.72 1.41 0.03
C TRP A 68 0.41 2.68 0.84
N HIS A 69 -0.42 3.60 0.31
CA HIS A 69 -0.84 4.80 1.05
C HIS A 69 -1.55 4.45 2.37
N PHE A 70 -2.48 3.49 2.32
CA PHE A 70 -3.19 3.05 3.51
C PHE A 70 -2.31 2.24 4.46
N GLY A 71 -1.38 1.45 3.93
CA GLY A 71 -0.36 0.74 4.69
C GLY A 71 0.55 1.70 5.48
N LEU A 72 1.09 2.72 4.82
CA LEU A 72 1.88 3.77 5.49
C LEU A 72 1.06 4.51 6.55
N SER A 73 -0.22 4.80 6.29
CA SER A 73 -1.12 5.45 7.25
C SER A 73 -1.33 4.60 8.50
N TYR A 74 -1.51 3.29 8.34
CA TYR A 74 -1.59 2.34 9.45
C TYR A 74 -0.29 2.32 10.28
N LEU A 75 0.87 2.29 9.63
CA LEU A 75 2.16 2.27 10.33
C LEU A 75 2.38 3.56 11.14
N LEU A 76 2.07 4.70 10.53
CA LEU A 76 2.14 6.03 11.14
C LEU A 76 1.16 6.23 12.30
N SER A 77 0.00 5.55 12.29
CA SER A 77 -1.02 5.70 13.34
C SER A 77 -0.55 5.15 14.69
N SER A 78 0.42 4.23 14.69
CA SER A 78 0.99 3.70 15.94
C SER A 78 1.72 4.78 16.76
N GLY A 79 2.41 5.71 16.09
CA GLY A 79 3.15 6.82 16.72
C GLY A 79 4.24 6.41 17.71
N ARG A 80 4.68 5.15 17.72
CA ARG A 80 5.56 4.59 18.77
C ARG A 80 7.05 4.85 18.56
N VAL A 81 7.47 5.07 17.32
CA VAL A 81 8.87 5.22 16.91
C VAL A 81 9.02 6.47 16.05
N SER A 82 10.25 6.96 15.92
CA SER A 82 10.55 8.06 15.00
C SER A 82 10.33 7.64 13.53
N LEU A 83 10.16 8.62 12.63
CA LEU A 83 10.02 8.33 11.20
C LEU A 83 11.25 7.64 10.61
N ASP A 84 12.45 7.97 11.10
CA ASP A 84 13.69 7.35 10.62
C ASP A 84 13.80 5.88 11.04
N GLU A 85 13.42 5.56 12.28
CA GLU A 85 13.33 4.18 12.78
C GLU A 85 12.26 3.40 12.03
N LEU A 86 11.09 3.99 11.79
CA LEU A 86 10.02 3.36 11.01
C LEU A 86 10.47 3.08 9.57
N ALA A 87 11.14 4.04 8.93
CA ALA A 87 11.67 3.86 7.58
C ALA A 87 12.68 2.70 7.51
N ALA A 88 13.54 2.54 8.53
CA ALA A 88 14.48 1.43 8.61
C ALA A 88 13.77 0.08 8.83
N GLN A 89 12.73 0.03 9.65
CA GLN A 89 11.92 -1.17 9.86
C GLN A 89 11.24 -1.61 8.55
N VAL A 90 10.60 -0.67 7.86
CA VAL A 90 9.93 -0.91 6.59
C VAL A 90 10.92 -1.37 5.51
N GLU A 91 12.10 -0.74 5.41
CA GLU A 91 13.15 -1.16 4.47
C GLU A 91 13.59 -2.60 4.72
N ASN A 92 13.79 -2.98 5.98
CA ASN A 92 14.20 -4.32 6.35
C ASN A 92 13.14 -5.36 5.99
N GLU A 93 11.87 -5.09 6.33
CA GLU A 93 10.76 -5.97 6.00
C GLU A 93 10.54 -6.10 4.48
N LEU A 94 10.64 -5.02 3.72
CA LEU A 94 10.53 -5.07 2.26
C LEU A 94 11.68 -5.83 1.58
N SER A 95 12.80 -6.00 2.27
CA SER A 95 13.97 -6.74 1.79
C SER A 95 13.90 -8.24 2.14
N GLU A 96 12.87 -8.67 2.87
CA GLU A 96 12.65 -10.09 3.14
C GLU A 96 12.41 -10.84 1.83
N PRO A 97 13.06 -12.00 1.61
CA PRO A 97 12.88 -12.77 0.39
C PRO A 97 11.42 -13.20 0.25
N ALA A 98 10.86 -13.02 -0.94
CA ALA A 98 9.60 -13.62 -1.32
C ALA A 98 9.84 -14.92 -2.08
N ASP A 99 9.03 -15.93 -1.80
CA ASP A 99 8.88 -17.04 -2.73
C ASP A 99 8.12 -16.55 -3.96
N ALA A 100 8.60 -16.91 -5.15
CA ALA A 100 7.98 -16.51 -6.40
C ALA A 100 6.70 -17.32 -6.63
N ASP A 101 5.60 -16.87 -6.03
CA ASP A 101 4.28 -17.50 -6.10
C ASP A 101 3.36 -16.86 -7.16
N ASP A 102 2.28 -17.58 -7.48
CA ASP A 102 1.16 -17.04 -8.26
C ASP A 102 0.61 -15.78 -7.57
N PHE A 103 0.52 -14.69 -8.33
CA PHE A 103 0.13 -13.38 -7.82
C PHE A 103 -1.24 -13.39 -7.12
N ARG A 104 -2.21 -14.18 -7.58
CA ARG A 104 -3.55 -14.23 -6.95
C ARG A 104 -3.48 -14.90 -5.59
N ALA A 105 -2.76 -16.02 -5.50
CA ALA A 105 -2.52 -16.67 -4.21
C ALA A 105 -1.77 -15.74 -3.23
N ALA A 106 -0.76 -15.01 -3.70
CA ALA A 106 -0.05 -14.03 -2.87
C ALA A 106 -0.99 -12.92 -2.36
N LEU A 107 -1.86 -12.40 -3.24
CA LEU A 107 -2.86 -11.38 -2.88
C LEU A 107 -3.89 -11.90 -1.88
N GLU A 108 -4.35 -13.14 -2.04
CA GLU A 108 -5.26 -13.80 -1.10
C GLU A 108 -4.61 -13.98 0.27
N CYS A 109 -3.38 -14.47 0.34
CA CYS A 109 -2.61 -14.60 1.58
C CYS A 109 -2.41 -13.24 2.28
N PHE A 110 -2.03 -12.21 1.53
CA PHE A 110 -1.91 -10.84 2.07
C PHE A 110 -3.25 -10.32 2.61
N THR A 111 -4.34 -10.56 1.87
CA THR A 111 -5.69 -10.12 2.25
C THR A 111 -6.17 -10.85 3.50
N GLU A 112 -6.00 -12.18 3.58
CA GLU A 112 -6.32 -12.99 4.75
C GLU A 112 -5.57 -12.49 5.99
N TRP A 113 -4.26 -12.28 5.86
CA TRP A 113 -3.42 -11.80 6.95
C TRP A 113 -3.89 -10.42 7.43
N THR A 114 -4.16 -9.50 6.50
CA THR A 114 -4.65 -8.15 6.77
C THR A 114 -5.99 -8.17 7.52
N LEU A 115 -6.95 -8.99 7.07
CA LEU A 115 -8.26 -9.11 7.70
C LEU A 115 -8.18 -9.73 9.10
N THR A 116 -7.34 -10.76 9.26
CA THR A 116 -7.17 -11.48 10.53
C THR A 116 -6.54 -10.60 11.60
N HIS A 117 -5.50 -9.85 11.24
CA HIS A 117 -4.74 -9.04 12.19
C HIS A 117 -5.24 -7.60 12.28
N ARG A 118 -6.12 -7.17 11.37
CA ARG A 118 -6.56 -5.78 11.19
C ARG A 118 -5.37 -4.83 11.09
N ALA A 119 -4.37 -5.26 10.33
CA ALA A 119 -3.05 -4.65 10.29
C ALA A 119 -2.46 -4.64 8.88
N PHE A 120 -1.39 -3.87 8.70
CA PHE A 120 -0.54 -3.91 7.51
C PHE A 120 0.85 -4.42 7.87
N LYS A 121 1.42 -5.28 7.03
CA LYS A 121 2.78 -5.83 7.18
C LYS A 121 3.58 -5.63 5.89
N PRO A 122 4.61 -4.75 5.90
CA PRO A 122 5.42 -4.45 4.72
C PRO A 122 6.01 -5.68 4.02
N ALA A 123 6.45 -6.71 4.75
CA ALA A 123 7.04 -7.90 4.13
C ALA A 123 6.08 -8.57 3.12
N TRP A 124 4.81 -8.76 3.50
CA TRP A 124 3.81 -9.33 2.59
C TRP A 124 3.48 -8.41 1.42
N PHE A 125 3.51 -7.09 1.62
CA PHE A 125 3.36 -6.13 0.52
C PHE A 125 4.54 -6.21 -0.47
N GLY A 126 5.77 -6.39 0.04
CA GLY A 126 6.96 -6.63 -0.78
C GLY A 126 6.81 -7.84 -1.69
N HIS A 127 6.16 -8.91 -1.22
CA HIS A 127 5.85 -10.09 -2.04
C HIS A 127 4.90 -9.75 -3.20
N LEU A 128 3.91 -8.90 -2.99
CA LEU A 128 3.00 -8.44 -4.06
C LEU A 128 3.71 -7.55 -5.09
N LEU A 129 4.63 -6.69 -4.65
CA LEU A 129 5.46 -5.89 -5.57
C LEU A 129 6.28 -6.81 -6.48
N GLN A 130 6.96 -7.80 -5.89
CA GLN A 130 7.77 -8.75 -6.65
C GLN A 130 6.91 -9.57 -7.62
N ALA A 131 5.76 -10.08 -7.18
CA ALA A 131 4.89 -10.90 -8.02
C ALA A 131 4.17 -10.10 -9.12
N SER A 132 3.93 -8.80 -8.93
CA SER A 132 3.36 -7.91 -9.97
C SER A 132 4.39 -7.33 -10.94
N GLY A 133 5.69 -7.49 -10.65
CA GLY A 133 6.78 -6.88 -11.40
C GLY A 133 6.91 -5.37 -11.22
N LEU A 134 6.21 -4.77 -10.26
CA LEU A 134 6.36 -3.34 -9.93
C LEU A 134 7.65 -3.13 -9.13
N SER A 135 8.62 -2.41 -9.71
CA SER A 135 9.86 -2.11 -8.99
C SER A 135 9.62 -1.12 -7.85
N PHE A 136 10.51 -1.12 -6.85
CA PHE A 136 10.43 -0.14 -5.76
C PHE A 136 10.55 1.31 -6.25
N ASP A 137 11.35 1.57 -7.29
CA ASP A 137 11.49 2.92 -7.86
C ASP A 137 10.23 3.36 -8.61
N ASP A 138 9.53 2.43 -9.28
CA ASP A 138 8.23 2.68 -9.90
C ASP A 138 7.14 2.90 -8.86
N LEU A 139 7.13 2.11 -7.77
CA LEU A 139 6.26 2.34 -6.62
C LEU A 139 6.47 3.74 -6.05
N PHE A 140 7.73 4.15 -5.83
CA PHE A 140 8.06 5.47 -5.31
C PHE A 140 7.56 6.56 -6.26
N THR A 141 7.85 6.45 -7.54
CA THR A 141 7.42 7.44 -8.55
C THR A 141 5.90 7.56 -8.64
N GLY A 142 5.22 6.41 -8.68
CA GLY A 142 3.76 6.34 -8.70
C GLY A 142 3.13 6.88 -7.42
N TYR A 143 3.74 6.59 -6.26
CA TYR A 143 3.32 7.14 -4.97
C TYR A 143 3.38 8.68 -4.97
N ILE A 144 4.50 9.28 -5.41
CA ILE A 144 4.62 10.74 -5.46
C ILE A 144 3.52 11.33 -6.35
N GLY A 145 3.30 10.75 -7.53
CA GLY A 145 2.25 11.19 -8.45
C GLY A 145 0.85 11.10 -7.84
N LYS A 146 0.51 9.96 -7.22
CA LYS A 146 -0.79 9.73 -6.59
C LYS A 146 -0.98 10.61 -5.35
N ASN A 147 0.06 10.86 -4.56
CA ASN A 147 0.01 11.74 -3.41
C ASN A 147 -0.30 13.19 -3.82
N VAL A 148 0.36 13.70 -4.87
CA VAL A 148 0.06 15.03 -5.43
C VAL A 148 -1.39 15.09 -5.93
N LEU A 149 -1.87 14.06 -6.64
CA LEU A 149 -3.25 13.97 -7.09
C LEU A 149 -4.24 13.95 -5.93
N ASN A 150 -3.94 13.23 -4.85
CA ASN A 150 -4.78 13.13 -3.67
C ASN A 150 -4.86 14.47 -2.92
N PHE A 151 -3.74 15.19 -2.80
CA PHE A 151 -3.74 16.57 -2.29
C PHE A 151 -4.62 17.49 -3.14
N PHE A 152 -4.44 17.43 -4.46
CA PHE A 152 -5.26 18.22 -5.39
C PHE A 152 -6.74 17.92 -5.22
N ARG A 153 -7.13 16.64 -5.07
CA ARG A 153 -8.51 16.22 -4.80
C ARG A 153 -9.03 16.85 -3.50
N GLN A 154 -8.30 16.73 -2.38
CA GLN A 154 -8.72 17.33 -1.10
C GLN A 154 -8.90 18.85 -1.15
N ASP A 155 -8.12 19.55 -1.99
CA ASP A 155 -8.24 21.00 -2.15
C ASP A 155 -9.43 21.42 -3.02
N HIS A 156 -9.98 20.49 -3.82
CA HIS A 156 -10.98 20.79 -4.85
C HIS A 156 -12.24 19.88 -4.82
N GLY A 157 -12.36 18.96 -3.85
CA GLY A 157 -13.49 18.02 -3.68
C GLY A 157 -13.12 16.79 -2.86
#